data_AF-A0A6A6DU79-F1
#
_entry.id   AF-A0A6A6DU79-F1
#
_cell.length_a   1.000
_cell.length_b   1.000
_cell.length_c   1.000
_cell.angle_alpha   90.00
_cell.angle_beta   90.00
_cell.angle_gamma   90.00
#
_symmetry.space_group_name_H-M   'P 1'
#
loop_
_entity.id
_entity.type
_entity.pdbx_description
1 polymer ?
#
loop_
_entity_poly.entity_id
_entity_poly.type
_entity_poly.pdbx_seq_one_letter_code
_entity_poly.pdbx_strand_id
1 'polypeptide(L)'
;MLMAREFPAGRFENWTKCQTLLPHIESVLQCEPPDKDLLREWTEVVSNAAWYMWTKGSYKAAESMAMKAVRTRERIEGRDDPRTLTSITILALVLQYQGKYEPAEEMNRRVLDGERRRWGKSTRTRWKACTT
;
A
#
# COMPACT_ATOMS: atom_id res chain seq x y z
N MET A 1 -8.34 17.02 1.21
CA MET A 1 -7.91 18.21 0.43
C MET A 1 -7.52 17.77 -0.96
N LEU A 2 -7.88 18.53 -2.00
CA LEU A 2 -7.64 18.18 -3.41
C LEU A 2 -6.17 17.80 -3.69
N MET A 3 -5.21 18.51 -3.10
CA MET A 3 -3.77 18.27 -3.35
C MET A 3 -3.28 16.89 -2.91
N ALA A 4 -3.90 16.29 -1.89
CA ALA A 4 -3.56 14.91 -1.49
C ALA A 4 -4.06 13.90 -2.54
N ARG A 5 -5.23 14.12 -3.14
CA ARG A 5 -5.83 13.20 -4.15
C ARG A 5 -4.97 13.06 -5.41
N GLU A 6 -4.12 14.04 -5.68
CA GLU A 6 -3.26 14.11 -6.86
C GLU A 6 -1.83 13.59 -6.62
N PHE A 7 -1.52 13.01 -5.45
CA PHE A 7 -0.16 12.51 -5.23
C PHE A 7 0.15 11.32 -6.14
N PRO A 8 1.09 11.48 -7.07
CA PRO A 8 1.32 10.47 -8.08
C PRO A 8 2.08 9.27 -7.50
N ALA A 9 2.01 8.14 -8.19
CA ALA A 9 2.85 7.00 -7.88
C ALA A 9 4.33 7.40 -7.94
N GLY A 10 5.16 6.82 -7.05
CA GLY A 10 6.60 7.09 -6.91
C GLY A 10 7.49 6.70 -8.10
N ARG A 11 6.93 6.57 -9.30
CA ARG A 11 7.67 6.38 -10.56
C ARG A 11 8.60 7.58 -10.80
N PHE A 12 9.76 7.33 -11.41
CA PHE A 12 10.78 8.35 -11.67
C PHE A 12 10.24 9.57 -12.44
N GLU A 13 9.31 9.38 -13.39
CA GLU A 13 8.72 10.50 -14.14
C GLU A 13 7.93 11.49 -13.27
N ASN A 14 7.51 11.06 -12.08
CA ASN A 14 6.70 11.86 -11.16
C ASN A 14 7.50 12.50 -10.03
N TRP A 15 8.83 12.29 -9.96
CA TRP A 15 9.64 12.71 -8.82
C TRP A 15 9.56 14.20 -8.52
N THR A 16 9.57 15.06 -9.54
CA THR A 16 9.44 16.52 -9.35
C THR A 16 8.11 16.86 -8.66
N LYS A 17 7.00 16.24 -9.10
CA LYS A 17 5.68 16.43 -8.47
C LYS A 17 5.66 15.89 -7.05
N CYS A 18 6.24 14.70 -6.81
CA CYS A 18 6.36 14.13 -5.48
C CYS A 18 7.13 15.06 -4.54
N GLN A 19 8.25 15.62 -4.99
CA GLN A 19 9.06 16.56 -4.20
C GLN A 19 8.29 17.82 -3.83
N THR A 20 7.58 18.42 -4.80
CA THR A 20 6.77 19.62 -4.56
C THR A 20 5.62 19.36 -3.59
N LEU A 21 4.96 18.20 -3.70
CA LEU A 21 3.79 17.87 -2.88
C LEU A 21 4.14 17.29 -1.51
N LEU A 22 5.39 16.82 -1.30
CA LEU A 22 5.82 16.14 -0.08
C LEU A 22 5.52 16.90 1.21
N PRO A 23 5.82 18.21 1.33
CA PRO A 23 5.59 18.94 2.59
C PRO A 23 4.11 19.04 2.94
N HIS A 24 3.24 19.16 1.92
CA HIS A 24 1.79 19.19 2.12
C HIS A 24 1.27 17.82 2.56
N ILE A 25 1.87 16.75 2.06
CA ILE A 25 1.45 15.38 2.37
C ILE A 25 1.95 14.95 3.74
N GLU A 26 3.17 15.32 4.14
CA GLU A 26 3.68 15.04 5.49
C GLU A 26 2.74 15.56 6.58
N SER A 27 2.12 16.74 6.37
CA SER A 27 1.08 17.26 7.25
C SER A 27 -0.20 16.40 7.23
N VAL A 28 -0.67 16.00 6.05
CA VAL A 28 -1.87 15.14 5.90
C VAL A 28 -1.65 13.73 6.45
N LEU A 29 -0.42 13.21 6.41
CA LEU A 29 -0.08 11.88 6.93
C LEU A 29 -0.22 11.80 8.46
N GLN A 30 -0.17 12.93 9.16
CA GLN A 30 -0.36 13.00 10.61
C GLN A 30 -1.84 12.88 11.04
N CYS A 31 -2.78 13.22 10.16
CA CYS A 31 -4.21 13.19 10.45
C CYS A 31 -4.88 12.00 9.75
N GLU A 32 -5.31 11.00 10.50
CA GLU A 32 -6.14 9.92 9.94
C GLU A 32 -7.61 10.37 9.85
N PRO A 33 -8.23 10.40 8.67
CA PRO A 33 -9.61 10.85 8.52
C PRO A 33 -10.60 9.83 9.11
N PRO A 34 -11.71 10.29 9.73
CA PRO A 34 -12.71 9.39 10.33
C PRO A 34 -13.64 8.74 9.30
N ASP A 35 -13.86 9.39 8.14
CA ASP A 35 -14.74 8.92 7.08
C ASP A 35 -14.08 7.82 6.23
N LYS A 36 -14.84 6.75 5.91
CA LYS A 36 -14.32 5.56 5.22
C LYS A 36 -13.84 5.85 3.80
N ASP A 37 -14.52 6.70 3.06
CA ASP A 37 -14.16 7.00 1.67
C ASP A 37 -12.96 7.94 1.61
N LEU A 38 -12.91 8.95 2.48
CA LEU A 38 -11.71 9.77 2.68
C LEU A 38 -10.53 8.94 3.17
N LEU A 39 -10.77 7.92 4.00
CA LEU A 39 -9.74 7.02 4.47
C LEU A 39 -9.17 6.15 3.35
N ARG A 40 -9.99 5.71 2.38
CA ARG A 40 -9.51 5.01 1.18
C ARG A 40 -8.57 5.89 0.36
N GLU A 41 -8.97 7.12 0.10
CA GLU A 41 -8.15 8.08 -0.64
C GLU A 41 -6.86 8.41 0.09
N TRP A 42 -6.95 8.72 1.39
CA TRP A 42 -5.81 8.96 2.25
C TRP A 42 -4.82 7.79 2.22
N THR A 43 -5.32 6.55 2.24
CA THR A 43 -4.47 5.36 2.21
C THR A 43 -3.73 5.19 0.89
N GLU A 44 -4.36 5.55 -0.24
CA GLU A 44 -3.70 5.57 -1.55
C GLU A 44 -2.50 6.52 -1.55
N VAL A 45 -2.69 7.72 -1.01
CA VAL A 45 -1.64 8.73 -0.88
C VAL A 45 -0.50 8.22 0.01
N VAL A 46 -0.83 7.58 1.12
CA VAL A 46 0.17 7.03 2.04
C VAL A 46 0.98 5.92 1.37
N SER A 47 0.34 5.01 0.62
CA SER A 47 1.03 3.96 -0.13
C SER A 47 1.95 4.54 -1.21
N ASN A 48 1.49 5.55 -1.95
CA ASN A 48 2.30 6.22 -2.97
C ASN A 48 3.48 6.98 -2.33
N ALA A 49 3.26 7.65 -1.21
CA ALA A 49 4.29 8.35 -0.46
C ALA A 49 5.33 7.38 0.11
N ALA A 50 4.89 6.21 0.60
CA ALA A 50 5.79 5.14 1.04
C ALA A 50 6.71 4.66 -0.10
N TRP A 51 6.14 4.43 -1.29
CA TRP A 51 6.91 4.05 -2.47
C TRP A 51 7.92 5.15 -2.83
N TYR A 52 7.49 6.40 -2.93
CA TYR A 52 8.39 7.51 -3.25
C TYR A 52 9.53 7.64 -2.22
N MET A 53 9.23 7.58 -0.93
CA MET A 53 10.24 7.62 0.15
C MET A 53 11.22 6.44 0.06
N TRP A 54 10.74 5.24 -0.27
CA TRP A 54 11.59 4.07 -0.52
C TRP A 54 12.55 4.32 -1.68
N THR A 55 12.06 4.80 -2.81
CA THR A 55 12.91 5.07 -4.00
C THR A 55 13.92 6.20 -3.77
N LYS A 56 13.62 7.14 -2.87
CA LYS A 56 14.54 8.20 -2.41
C LYS A 56 15.61 7.66 -1.44
N GLY A 57 15.50 6.42 -0.95
CA GLY A 57 16.38 5.83 0.06
C GLY A 57 16.00 6.14 1.51
N SER A 58 14.86 6.81 1.74
CA SER A 58 14.36 7.15 3.08
C SER A 58 13.56 5.99 3.69
N TYR A 59 14.24 4.86 3.93
CA TYR A 59 13.57 3.59 4.26
C TYR A 59 12.78 3.60 5.57
N LYS A 60 13.26 4.27 6.63
CA LYS A 60 12.53 4.37 7.91
C LYS A 60 11.19 5.10 7.77
N ALA A 61 11.18 6.19 7.01
CA ALA A 61 9.95 6.94 6.72
C ALA A 61 8.99 6.09 5.86
N ALA A 62 9.53 5.42 4.84
CA ALA A 62 8.76 4.52 3.98
C ALA A 62 8.11 3.37 4.77
N GLU A 63 8.82 2.79 5.75
CA GLU A 63 8.31 1.69 6.58
C GLU A 63 7.12 2.15 7.43
N SER A 64 7.25 3.31 8.08
CA SER A 64 6.17 3.91 8.88
C SER A 64 4.91 4.15 8.04
N MET A 65 5.09 4.75 6.85
CA MET A 65 3.99 5.00 5.92
C MET A 65 3.36 3.70 5.41
N ALA A 66 4.16 2.73 4.96
CA ALA A 66 3.68 1.46 4.46
C ALA A 66 2.92 0.67 5.54
N MET A 67 3.41 0.65 6.79
CA MET A 67 2.69 0.03 7.91
C MET A 67 1.34 0.68 8.17
N LYS A 68 1.26 2.01 8.13
CA LYS A 68 0.00 2.73 8.31
C LYS A 68 -0.97 2.37 7.18
N ALA A 69 -0.51 2.35 5.94
CA ALA A 69 -1.32 1.96 4.80
C ALA A 69 -1.84 0.51 4.89
N VAL A 70 -1.00 -0.45 5.27
CA VAL A 70 -1.40 -1.85 5.47
C VAL A 70 -2.51 -1.95 6.52
N ARG A 71 -2.31 -1.37 7.70
CA ARG A 71 -3.29 -1.41 8.80
C ARG A 71 -4.63 -0.80 8.38
N THR A 72 -4.58 0.34 7.68
CA THR A 72 -5.78 1.01 7.22
C THR A 72 -6.50 0.18 6.15
N ARG A 73 -5.81 -0.30 5.11
CA ARG A 73 -6.42 -1.14 4.05
C ARG A 73 -7.02 -2.44 4.59
N GLU A 74 -6.35 -3.09 5.54
CA GLU A 74 -6.91 -4.27 6.22
C GLU A 74 -8.24 -3.98 6.91
N ARG A 75 -8.38 -2.80 7.51
CA ARG A 75 -9.60 -2.36 8.19
C ARG A 75 -10.73 -2.03 7.22
N ILE A 76 -10.43 -1.41 6.08
CA ILE A 76 -11.45 -0.92 5.13
C ILE A 76 -11.85 -1.91 4.03
N GLU A 77 -10.88 -2.68 3.54
CA GLU A 77 -10.95 -3.50 2.33
C GLU A 77 -10.69 -4.99 2.63
N GLY A 78 -10.05 -5.28 3.76
CA GLY A 78 -9.76 -6.66 4.19
C GLY A 78 -8.38 -7.15 3.79
N ARG A 79 -7.97 -8.28 4.37
CA ARG A 79 -6.59 -8.80 4.28
C ARG A 79 -6.19 -9.37 2.91
N ASP A 80 -7.16 -9.85 2.14
CA ASP A 80 -6.93 -10.50 0.83
C ASP A 80 -7.25 -9.54 -0.34
N ASP A 81 -7.52 -8.27 -0.10
CA ASP A 81 -7.82 -7.28 -1.15
C ASP A 81 -6.56 -6.93 -1.97
N PRO A 82 -6.65 -6.74 -3.31
CA PRO A 82 -5.51 -6.39 -4.17
C PRO A 82 -4.73 -5.17 -3.69
N ARG A 83 -5.43 -4.15 -3.18
CA ARG A 83 -4.81 -2.93 -2.69
C ARG A 83 -4.12 -3.19 -1.36
N THR A 84 -4.72 -3.95 -0.45
CA THR A 84 -4.06 -4.37 0.80
C THR A 84 -2.77 -5.14 0.51
N LEU A 85 -2.82 -6.12 -0.39
CA LEU A 85 -1.64 -6.91 -0.76
C LEU A 85 -0.54 -6.04 -1.40
N THR A 86 -0.92 -5.07 -2.24
CA THR A 86 0.02 -4.09 -2.80
C THR A 86 0.75 -3.30 -1.70
N SER A 87 0.05 -2.84 -0.65
CA SER A 87 0.68 -2.15 0.48
C SER A 87 1.62 -3.07 1.27
N ILE A 88 1.27 -4.35 1.43
CA ILE A 88 2.11 -5.34 2.11
C ILE A 88 3.38 -5.59 1.29
N THR A 89 3.29 -5.65 -0.05
CA THR A 89 4.46 -5.74 -0.93
C THR A 89 5.40 -4.55 -0.78
N ILE A 90 4.86 -3.32 -0.70
CA ILE A 90 5.69 -2.12 -0.45
C ILE A 90 6.41 -2.24 0.90
N LEU A 91 5.71 -2.69 1.95
CA LEU A 91 6.32 -2.92 3.26
C LEU A 91 7.43 -3.98 3.19
N ALA A 92 7.20 -5.10 2.50
CA ALA A 92 8.18 -6.16 2.33
C ALA A 92 9.45 -5.66 1.64
N LEU A 93 9.31 -4.88 0.56
CA LEU A 93 10.44 -4.26 -0.14
C LEU A 93 11.21 -3.34 0.80
N VAL A 94 10.52 -2.43 1.49
CA VAL A 94 11.17 -1.50 2.42
C VAL A 94 11.98 -2.23 3.50
N LEU A 95 11.42 -3.29 4.08
CA LEU A 95 12.10 -4.11 5.09
C LEU A 95 13.35 -4.79 4.50
N GLN A 96 13.26 -5.32 3.28
CA GLN A 96 14.38 -5.92 2.57
C GLN A 96 15.53 -4.92 2.37
N TYR A 97 15.24 -3.70 1.93
CA TYR A 97 16.26 -2.65 1.74
C TYR A 97 16.85 -2.13 3.06
N GLN A 98 16.19 -2.38 4.19
CA GLN A 98 16.77 -2.15 5.52
C GLN A 98 17.58 -3.33 6.05
N GLY A 99 17.69 -4.44 5.30
CA GLY A 99 18.35 -5.67 5.74
C GLY A 99 17.52 -6.50 6.72
N LYS A 100 16.24 -6.16 6.93
CA LYS A 100 15.30 -6.90 7.78
C LYS A 100 14.67 -8.04 6.97
N TYR A 101 15.47 -9.06 6.65
CA TYR A 101 15.05 -10.12 5.72
C TYR A 101 13.96 -11.02 6.28
N GLU A 102 14.00 -11.41 7.56
CA GLU A 102 13.01 -12.32 8.13
C GLU A 102 11.61 -11.66 8.17
N PRO A 103 11.45 -10.40 8.64
CA PRO A 103 10.16 -9.70 8.55
C PRO A 103 9.71 -9.47 7.09
N ALA A 104 10.64 -9.21 6.16
CA ALA A 104 10.31 -9.05 4.75
C ALA A 104 9.77 -10.36 4.14
N GLU A 105 10.37 -11.50 4.50
CA GLU A 105 9.90 -12.81 4.06
C GLU A 105 8.50 -13.11 4.59
N GLU A 106 8.22 -12.80 5.86
CA GLU A 106 6.88 -12.96 6.44
C GLU A 106 5.83 -12.17 5.64
N MET A 107 6.13 -10.91 5.32
CA MET A 107 5.23 -10.08 4.51
C MET A 107 5.04 -10.65 3.09
N ASN A 108 6.10 -11.15 2.45
CA ASN A 108 6.01 -11.78 1.13
C ASN A 108 5.20 -13.07 1.15
N ARG A 109 5.39 -13.95 2.13
CA ARG A 109 4.57 -15.16 2.32
C ARG A 109 3.10 -14.82 2.47
N ARG A 110 2.81 -13.79 3.25
CA ARG A 110 1.45 -13.28 3.44
C ARG A 110 0.80 -12.82 2.13
N VAL A 111 1.56 -12.12 1.26
CA VAL A 111 1.09 -11.72 -0.07
C VAL A 111 0.78 -12.93 -0.94
N LEU A 112 1.69 -13.90 -1.01
CA LEU A 112 1.50 -15.12 -1.80
C LEU A 112 0.28 -15.93 -1.36
N ASP A 113 0.08 -16.07 -0.05
CA ASP A 113 -1.08 -16.74 0.51
C ASP A 113 -2.39 -16.01 0.22
N GLY A 114 -2.38 -14.67 0.29
CA GLY A 114 -3.52 -13.83 -0.07
C GLY A 114 -3.90 -13.96 -1.55
N GLU A 115 -2.92 -13.89 -2.45
CA GLU A 115 -3.13 -14.08 -3.89
C GLU A 115 -3.64 -15.49 -4.20
N ARG A 116 -3.08 -16.53 -3.56
CA ARG A 116 -3.56 -17.91 -3.69
C ARG A 116 -5.03 -18.05 -3.29
N ARG A 117 -5.43 -17.48 -2.15
CA ARG A 117 -6.83 -17.50 -1.69
C ARG A 117 -7.74 -16.76 -2.66
N ARG A 118 -7.31 -15.61 -3.20
CA ARG A 118 -8.08 -14.84 -4.18
C ARG A 118 -8.30 -15.63 -5.47
N TRP A 119 -7.25 -16.22 -6.02
CA TRP A 119 -7.33 -17.01 -7.25
C TRP A 119 -8.15 -18.28 -7.06
N GLY A 120 -7.97 -18.98 -5.94
CA GLY A 120 -8.75 -20.18 -5.60
C GLY A 120 -10.25 -19.91 -5.43
N LYS A 121 -10.63 -18.72 -4.95
CA LYS A 121 -12.04 -18.27 -4.95
C LYS A 121 -12.54 -18.02 -6.37
N SER A 122 -11.77 -17.31 -7.21
CA SER A 122 -12.15 -16.97 -8.59
C SER A 122 -12.36 -18.22 -9.47
N THR A 123 -11.47 -19.20 -9.39
CA THR A 123 -11.62 -20.46 -10.12
C THR A 123 -12.85 -21.22 -9.62
N ARG A 124 -13.04 -21.38 -8.31
CA ARG A 124 -14.20 -22.09 -7.74
C ARG A 124 -15.55 -21.48 -8.15
N THR A 125 -15.66 -20.16 -8.21
CA THR A 125 -16.90 -19.48 -8.64
C THR A 125 -17.15 -19.68 -10.14
N ARG A 126 -16.09 -19.66 -10.97
CA ARG A 126 -16.18 -19.90 -12.41
C ARG A 126 -16.62 -21.34 -12.74
N TRP A 127 -16.10 -22.33 -12.03
CA TRP A 127 -16.49 -23.73 -12.23
C TRP A 127 -17.95 -23.99 -11.88
N LYS A 128 -18.47 -23.38 -10.80
CA LYS A 128 -19.90 -23.50 -10.43
C LYS A 128 -20.85 -22.86 -11.44
N ALA A 129 -20.42 -21.79 -12.11
CA ALA A 129 -21.23 -21.09 -13.11
C ALA A 129 -21.32 -21.83 -14.45
N CYS A 130 -20.40 -22.74 -14.77
CA CYS A 130 -20.45 -23.55 -16.00
C CYS A 130 -21.21 -24.88 -15.82
N THR A 131 -21.58 -25.25 -14.59
CA THR A 131 -22.29 -26.52 -14.29
C THR A 131 -23.76 -26.31 -13.94
N THR A 132 -24.32 -25.13 -14.21
CA THR A 132 -25.75 -24.80 -14.08
C THR A 132 -26.25 -24.29 -15.42
#